data_AF-A0A7V5ID96-F1
#
_entry.id   AF-A0A7V5ID96-F1
#
_cell.length_a   1.000
_cell.length_b   1.000
_cell.length_c   1.000
_cell.angle_alpha   90.00
_cell.angle_beta   90.00
_cell.angle_gamma   90.00
#
_symmetry.space_group_name_H-M   'P 1'
#
loop_
_entity.id
_entity.type
_entity.pdbx_description
1 polymer ?
#
loop_
_entity_poly.entity_id
_entity_poly.type
_entity_poly.pdbx_seq_one_letter_code
_entity_poly.pdbx_strand_id
1 'polypeptide(L)'
;MNETKELVKRCHEFSFDKIPPEVIEKVKYLTLDFVGVAARGTLSDSSKVMKSFITKCASSPEGAYIIGSPLRALPQYAALANGTAAHSLELDDVVNEASLHPAVAIFPAVFSACFISRASIKKFI
;
A
#
# COMPACT_ATOMS: atom_id res chain seq x y z
N MET A 1 -28.21 -9.79 4.22
CA MET A 1 -27.16 -10.45 3.39
C MET A 1 -27.16 -9.97 1.94
N ASN A 2 -27.94 -8.93 1.60
CA ASN A 2 -27.89 -8.31 0.27
C ASN A 2 -26.70 -7.36 0.15
N GLU A 3 -26.22 -6.84 1.27
CA GLU A 3 -25.13 -5.88 1.40
C GLU A 3 -23.81 -6.44 0.84
N THR A 4 -23.45 -7.67 1.23
CA THR A 4 -22.26 -8.36 0.70
C THR A 4 -22.38 -8.62 -0.80
N LYS A 5 -23.58 -9.00 -1.29
CA LYS A 5 -23.82 -9.25 -2.72
C LYS A 5 -23.68 -7.95 -3.53
N GLU A 6 -24.25 -6.87 -3.04
CA GLU A 6 -24.19 -5.56 -3.68
C GLU A 6 -22.75 -5.01 -3.71
N LEU A 7 -21.98 -5.18 -2.63
CA LEU A 7 -20.58 -4.79 -2.60
C LEU A 7 -19.75 -5.56 -3.64
N VAL A 8 -19.90 -6.90 -3.70
CA VAL A 8 -19.19 -7.74 -4.68
C VAL A 8 -19.57 -7.34 -6.10
N LYS A 9 -20.86 -7.08 -6.36
CA LYS A 9 -21.33 -6.61 -7.66
C LYS A 9 -20.65 -5.31 -8.07
N ARG A 10 -20.61 -4.31 -7.18
CA ARG A 10 -19.93 -3.03 -7.43
C ARG A 10 -18.45 -3.21 -7.71
N CYS A 11 -17.74 -4.05 -6.96
CA CYS A 11 -16.34 -4.35 -7.22
C CYS A 11 -16.11 -4.98 -8.60
N HIS A 12 -17.06 -5.80 -9.09
CA HIS A 12 -16.95 -6.44 -10.39
C HIS A 12 -17.30 -5.50 -11.56
N GLU A 13 -18.26 -4.60 -11.37
CA GLU A 13 -18.70 -3.63 -12.38
C GLU A 13 -17.83 -2.36 -12.44
N PHE A 14 -16.92 -2.20 -11.49
CA PHE A 14 -15.95 -1.13 -11.43
C PHE A 14 -14.95 -1.23 -12.58
N SER A 15 -14.66 -0.10 -13.21
CA SER A 15 -13.75 -0.02 -14.35
C SER A 15 -13.08 1.33 -14.38
N PHE A 16 -11.79 1.37 -14.70
CA PHE A 16 -10.99 2.59 -14.75
C PHE A 16 -11.65 3.71 -15.57
N ASP A 17 -12.27 3.37 -16.70
CA ASP A 17 -12.85 4.37 -17.62
C ASP A 17 -14.10 5.08 -17.05
N LYS A 18 -14.62 4.61 -15.91
CA LYS A 18 -15.72 5.26 -15.16
C LYS A 18 -15.21 6.14 -14.01
N ILE A 19 -13.91 6.18 -13.76
CA ILE A 19 -13.32 6.97 -12.66
C ILE A 19 -13.24 8.43 -13.09
N PRO A 20 -13.79 9.38 -12.31
CA PRO A 20 -13.63 10.80 -12.59
C PRO A 20 -12.13 11.20 -12.62
N PRO A 21 -11.69 12.05 -13.56
CA PRO A 21 -10.28 12.43 -13.68
C PRO A 21 -9.66 12.98 -12.38
N GLU A 22 -10.42 13.73 -11.59
CA GLU A 22 -10.00 14.27 -10.30
C GLU A 22 -9.69 13.20 -9.27
N VAL A 23 -10.37 12.05 -9.32
CA VAL A 23 -10.11 10.90 -8.43
C VAL A 23 -8.80 10.24 -8.83
N ILE A 24 -8.54 10.09 -10.15
CA ILE A 24 -7.27 9.56 -10.66
C ILE A 24 -6.10 10.44 -10.19
N GLU A 25 -6.23 11.76 -10.29
CA GLU A 25 -5.20 12.69 -9.81
C GLU A 25 -5.03 12.62 -8.29
N LYS A 26 -6.12 12.46 -7.54
CA LYS A 26 -6.04 12.29 -6.08
C LYS A 26 -5.33 10.99 -5.69
N VAL A 27 -5.59 9.89 -6.37
CA VAL A 27 -4.88 8.60 -6.15
C VAL A 27 -3.39 8.76 -6.40
N LYS A 28 -2.99 9.44 -7.48
CA LYS A 28 -1.57 9.72 -7.75
C LYS A 28 -0.93 10.56 -6.64
N TYR A 29 -1.62 11.61 -6.20
CA TYR A 29 -1.14 12.46 -5.11
C TYR A 29 -0.97 11.68 -3.79
N LEU A 30 -1.97 10.88 -3.41
CA LEU A 30 -1.92 10.04 -2.21
C LEU A 30 -0.86 8.93 -2.33
N THR A 31 -0.61 8.43 -3.54
CA THR A 31 0.47 7.47 -3.78
C THR A 31 1.84 8.11 -3.51
N LEU A 32 2.04 9.34 -3.99
CA LEU A 32 3.28 10.10 -3.75
C LEU A 32 3.48 10.40 -2.27
N ASP A 33 2.43 10.86 -1.61
CA ASP A 33 2.40 11.12 -0.17
C ASP A 33 2.77 9.86 0.63
N PHE A 34 2.09 8.74 0.36
CA PHE A 34 2.36 7.45 0.97
C PHE A 34 3.83 7.02 0.81
N VAL A 35 4.39 7.14 -0.40
CA VAL A 35 5.80 6.76 -0.65
C VAL A 35 6.76 7.64 0.16
N GLY A 36 6.49 8.96 0.25
CA GLY A 36 7.29 9.89 1.04
C GLY A 36 7.26 9.57 2.54
N VAL A 37 6.06 9.37 3.09
CA VAL A 37 5.86 9.01 4.50
C VAL A 37 6.49 7.66 4.81
N ALA A 38 6.25 6.64 3.98
CA ALA A 38 6.83 5.31 4.15
C ALA A 38 8.37 5.36 4.12
N ALA A 39 8.97 6.09 3.18
CA ALA A 39 10.42 6.24 3.08
C ALA A 39 11.02 6.83 4.36
N ARG A 40 10.43 7.92 4.89
CA ARG A 40 10.87 8.52 6.16
C ARG A 40 10.60 7.59 7.35
N GLY A 41 9.45 6.93 7.36
CA GLY A 41 9.01 5.99 8.37
C GLY A 41 9.90 4.76 8.51
N THR A 42 10.67 4.37 7.48
CA THR A 42 11.64 3.27 7.60
C THR A 42 12.69 3.45 8.70
N LEU A 43 12.89 4.68 9.16
CA LEU A 43 13.87 5.05 10.18
C LEU A 43 13.31 4.95 11.60
N SER A 44 12.01 4.73 11.76
CA SER A 44 11.35 4.56 13.06
C SER A 44 11.72 3.25 13.74
N ASP A 45 11.50 3.16 15.05
CA ASP A 45 11.85 1.98 15.83
C ASP A 45 10.97 0.77 15.48
N SER A 46 9.68 0.97 15.20
CA SER A 46 8.79 -0.09 14.70
C SER A 46 9.28 -0.64 13.37
N SER A 47 9.73 0.23 12.46
CA SER A 47 10.34 -0.19 11.19
C SER A 47 11.67 -0.92 11.36
N LYS A 48 12.49 -0.58 12.37
CA LYS A 48 13.73 -1.33 12.68
C LYS A 48 13.43 -2.77 13.11
N VAL A 49 12.42 -2.96 13.96
CA VAL A 49 11.96 -4.29 14.38
C VAL A 49 11.46 -5.09 13.17
N MET A 50 10.65 -4.45 12.32
CA MET A 50 10.14 -5.08 11.09
C MET A 50 11.26 -5.47 10.12
N LYS A 51 12.27 -4.60 9.92
CA LYS A 51 13.45 -4.92 9.11
C LYS A 51 14.22 -6.13 9.67
N SER A 52 14.41 -6.20 10.99
CA SER A 52 15.05 -7.36 11.63
C SER A 52 14.26 -8.65 11.38
N PHE A 53 12.93 -8.61 11.52
CA PHE A 53 12.08 -9.75 11.18
C PHE A 53 12.25 -10.18 9.72
N ILE A 54 12.23 -9.23 8.79
CA ILE A 54 12.39 -9.52 7.36
C ILE A 54 13.73 -10.16 7.07
N THR A 55 14.83 -9.60 7.56
CA THR A 55 16.17 -10.14 7.33
C THR A 55 16.30 -11.59 7.82
N LYS A 56 15.63 -11.94 8.93
CA LYS A 56 15.73 -13.28 9.53
C LYS A 56 14.76 -14.30 8.93
N CYS A 57 13.56 -13.86 8.53
CA CYS A 57 12.45 -14.78 8.29
C CYS A 57 11.74 -14.62 6.93
N ALA A 58 11.91 -13.48 6.25
CA ALA A 58 11.07 -13.15 5.10
C ALA A 58 11.83 -12.50 3.92
N SER A 59 13.16 -12.45 3.99
CA SER A 59 14.02 -11.91 2.94
C SER A 59 13.83 -12.69 1.64
N SER A 60 13.72 -11.96 0.53
CA SER A 60 13.62 -12.56 -0.80
C SER A 60 14.33 -11.66 -1.81
N PRO A 61 15.48 -12.09 -2.37
CA PRO A 61 16.23 -11.29 -3.34
C PRO A 61 15.43 -10.92 -4.60
N GLU A 62 14.48 -11.78 -4.99
CA GLU A 62 13.56 -11.56 -6.12
C GLU A 62 12.18 -11.08 -5.65
N GLY A 63 12.03 -10.66 -4.39
CA GLY A 63 10.77 -10.26 -3.78
C GLY A 63 10.33 -8.84 -4.10
N ALA A 64 9.21 -8.42 -3.53
CA ALA A 64 8.75 -7.03 -3.62
C ALA A 64 9.64 -6.09 -2.78
N TYR A 65 9.64 -4.82 -3.16
CA TYR A 65 10.48 -3.79 -2.55
C TYR A 65 9.93 -3.28 -1.23
N ILE A 66 10.83 -3.00 -0.29
CA ILE A 66 10.54 -2.21 0.89
C ILE A 66 10.98 -0.78 0.61
N ILE A 67 10.03 0.15 0.59
CA ILE A 67 10.25 1.56 0.27
C ILE A 67 11.30 2.13 1.22
N GLY A 68 12.24 2.94 0.73
CA GLY A 68 13.28 3.56 1.58
C GLY A 68 14.34 2.59 2.14
N SER A 69 14.43 1.37 1.62
CA SER A 69 15.34 0.32 2.08
C SER A 69 15.95 -0.46 0.90
N PRO A 70 17.18 -0.97 1.01
CA PRO A 70 17.72 -1.91 0.02
C PRO A 70 17.12 -3.33 0.13
N LEU A 71 16.33 -3.59 1.17
CA LEU A 71 15.75 -4.91 1.43
C LEU A 71 14.58 -5.22 0.48
N ARG A 72 14.46 -6.51 0.14
CA ARG A 72 13.34 -7.09 -0.60
C ARG A 72 12.78 -8.29 0.19
N ALA A 73 11.48 -8.52 0.08
CA ALA A 73 10.78 -9.56 0.83
C ALA A 73 9.69 -10.22 -0.01
N LEU A 74 9.17 -11.37 0.42
CA LEU A 74 7.96 -11.92 -0.22
C LEU A 74 6.84 -10.86 -0.19
N PRO A 75 5.98 -10.78 -1.22
CA PRO A 75 5.06 -9.66 -1.41
C PRO A 75 4.20 -9.31 -0.19
N GLN A 76 3.67 -10.29 0.52
CA GLN A 76 2.87 -10.07 1.74
C GLN A 76 3.68 -9.41 2.88
N TYR A 77 4.97 -9.73 2.99
CA TYR A 77 5.85 -9.14 4.00
C TYR A 77 6.38 -7.78 3.59
N ALA A 78 6.59 -7.55 2.29
CA ALA A 78 6.89 -6.20 1.79
C ALA A 78 5.70 -5.25 2.02
N ALA A 79 4.47 -5.72 1.80
CA ALA A 79 3.26 -4.96 2.09
C ALA A 79 3.17 -4.63 3.59
N LEU A 80 3.35 -5.62 4.46
CA LEU A 80 3.37 -5.42 5.91
C LEU A 80 4.44 -4.40 6.34
N ALA A 81 5.64 -4.49 5.77
CA ALA A 81 6.74 -3.57 6.06
C ALA A 81 6.46 -2.13 5.62
N ASN A 82 5.95 -1.95 4.41
CA ASN A 82 5.64 -0.64 3.86
C ASN A 82 4.48 0.02 4.62
N GLY A 83 3.44 -0.73 4.98
CA GLY A 83 2.34 -0.23 5.82
C GLY A 83 2.82 0.13 7.23
N THR A 84 3.65 -0.71 7.86
CA THR A 84 4.26 -0.42 9.16
C THR A 84 5.06 0.88 9.12
N ALA A 85 5.88 1.08 8.08
CA ALA A 85 6.67 2.28 7.92
C ALA A 85 5.78 3.51 7.71
N ALA A 86 4.81 3.43 6.82
CA ALA A 86 3.91 4.55 6.51
C ALA A 86 3.09 5.02 7.73
N HIS A 87 2.65 4.10 8.58
CA HIS A 87 1.86 4.45 9.76
C HIS A 87 2.71 4.76 11.01
N SER A 88 4.04 4.71 10.92
CA SER A 88 4.91 4.83 12.10
C SER A 88 5.12 6.26 12.62
N LEU A 89 4.71 7.27 11.85
CA LEU A 89 4.96 8.68 12.14
C LEU A 89 3.67 9.50 12.34
N GLU A 90 2.50 8.89 12.11
CA GLU A 90 1.20 9.60 12.11
C GLU A 90 1.15 10.79 11.14
N LEU A 91 1.87 10.68 10.02
CA LEU A 91 1.90 11.64 8.92
C LEU A 91 1.15 11.15 7.68
N ASP A 92 0.50 10.00 7.77
CA ASP A 92 -0.29 9.37 6.72
C ASP A 92 -1.67 10.02 6.55
N ASP A 93 -2.39 9.56 5.52
CA ASP A 93 -3.68 10.13 5.14
C ASP A 93 -4.75 9.95 6.22
N VAL A 94 -5.75 10.83 6.24
CA VAL A 94 -6.92 10.69 7.12
C VAL A 94 -8.21 10.85 6.33
N VAL A 95 -9.16 9.96 6.58
CA VAL A 95 -10.56 10.11 6.17
C VAL A 95 -11.38 10.41 7.42
N ASN A 96 -11.70 11.68 7.61
CA ASN A 96 -12.31 12.19 8.85
C ASN A 96 -13.67 11.55 9.13
N GLU A 97 -14.51 11.36 8.12
CA GLU A 97 -15.85 10.79 8.27
C GLU A 97 -15.81 9.35 8.80
N ALA A 98 -14.76 8.60 8.44
CA ALA A 98 -14.57 7.23 8.88
C ALA A 98 -13.67 7.13 10.12
N SER A 99 -12.96 8.21 10.47
CA SER A 99 -11.87 8.20 11.46
C SER A 99 -10.82 7.12 11.14
N LEU A 100 -10.41 7.01 9.86
CA LEU A 100 -9.49 5.98 9.35
C LEU A 100 -8.28 6.56 8.61
N HIS A 101 -7.22 5.75 8.56
CA HIS A 101 -6.04 5.91 7.72
C HIS A 101 -6.00 4.79 6.66
N PRO A 102 -6.72 4.90 5.54
CA PRO A 102 -6.86 3.79 4.60
C PRO A 102 -5.63 3.56 3.73
N ALA A 103 -4.83 4.59 3.42
CA ALA A 103 -3.69 4.48 2.51
C ALA A 103 -2.66 3.46 3.03
N VAL A 104 -2.46 3.42 4.34
CA VAL A 104 -1.46 2.53 4.98
C VAL A 104 -1.80 1.05 4.90
N ALA A 105 -3.05 0.71 4.59
CA ALA A 105 -3.47 -0.66 4.28
C ALA A 105 -3.53 -0.92 2.77
N ILE A 106 -4.06 0.04 1.99
CA ILE A 106 -4.39 -0.15 0.57
C ILE A 106 -3.12 -0.12 -0.30
N PHE A 107 -2.35 0.98 -0.28
CA PHE A 107 -1.19 1.11 -1.17
C PHE A 107 -0.14 0.02 -1.03
N PRO A 108 0.27 -0.42 0.18
CA PRO A 108 1.26 -1.48 0.26
C PRO A 108 0.74 -2.81 -0.29
N ALA A 109 -0.55 -3.11 -0.11
CA ALA A 109 -1.17 -4.30 -0.70
C ALA A 109 -1.22 -4.20 -2.23
N VAL A 110 -1.60 -3.04 -2.78
CA VAL A 110 -1.66 -2.80 -4.22
C VAL A 110 -0.27 -2.85 -4.85
N PHE A 111 0.77 -2.28 -4.23
CA PHE A 111 2.16 -2.39 -4.72
C PHE A 111 2.61 -3.84 -4.81
N SER A 112 2.36 -4.63 -3.77
CA SER A 112 2.69 -6.06 -3.77
C SER A 112 1.88 -6.85 -4.79
N ALA A 113 0.58 -6.56 -4.96
CA ALA A 113 -0.24 -7.18 -6.00
C ALA A 113 0.24 -6.81 -7.42
N CYS A 114 0.64 -5.55 -7.63
CA CYS A 114 1.21 -5.10 -8.90
C CYS A 114 2.57 -5.74 -9.18
N PHE A 115 3.40 -5.93 -8.15
CA PHE A 115 4.66 -6.67 -8.25
C PHE A 115 4.42 -8.12 -8.72
N ILE A 116 3.47 -8.82 -8.11
CA ILE A 116 3.11 -10.21 -8.48
C ILE A 116 2.56 -10.27 -9.91
N SER A 117 1.61 -9.39 -10.24
CA SER A 117 0.86 -9.46 -11.49
C SER A 117 1.49 -8.72 -12.67
N ARG A 118 2.59 -7.99 -12.43
CA ARG A 118 3.22 -7.07 -13.42
C ARG A 118 2.20 -6.10 -14.03
N ALA A 119 1.34 -5.55 -13.18
CA ALA A 119 0.26 -4.67 -13.59
C ALA A 119 0.77 -3.33 -14.14
N SER A 120 0.02 -2.75 -15.08
CA SER A 120 0.24 -1.39 -15.58
C SER A 120 -0.24 -0.35 -14.55
N ILE A 121 0.18 0.90 -14.73
CA ILE A 121 -0.30 2.01 -13.90
C ILE A 121 -1.83 2.16 -13.94
N LYS A 122 -2.47 1.88 -15.10
CA LYS A 122 -3.94 1.89 -15.24
C LYS A 122 -4.63 0.85 -14.35
N LYS A 123 -3.95 -0.24 -14.01
CA LYS A 123 -4.48 -1.31 -13.14
C LYS A 123 -4.06 -1.15 -11.68
N PHE A 124 -3.02 -0.36 -11.43
CA PHE A 124 -2.65 0.11 -10.09
C PHE A 124 -3.69 1.10 -9.56
N ILE A 125 -4.12 2.04 -10.40
CA ILE A 125 -5.21 3.00 -10.14
C ILE A 125 -6.56 2.29 -10.28
#